data_AF-A0A1E5P104-F1
#
_entry.id   AF-A0A1E5P104-F1
#
_cell.length_a   1.000
_cell.length_b   1.000
_cell.length_c   1.000
_cell.angle_alpha   90.00
_cell.angle_beta   90.00
_cell.angle_gamma   90.00
#
_symmetry.space_group_name_H-M   'P 1'
#
loop_
_entity.id
_entity.type
_entity.pdbx_description
1 polymer ?
#
loop_
_entity_poly.entity_id
_entity_poly.type
_entity_poly.pdbx_seq_one_letter_code
_entity_poly.pdbx_strand_id
1 'polypeptide(L)'
;MEIMALMDSVLGWDLSSRDRREPPPETVEAALKQLAQHAVSLGRDLDAHIRALPRGDDVRRPAAVTLEEASRRLQATARSQGGALRAHNLARLVQALTAVSVDAERRIHELLAARATAREAPAGERGWP
;
A
#
# COMPACT_ATOMS: atom_id res chain seq x y z
N MET A 1 -7.39 -18.20 -2.26
CA MET A 1 -6.82 -17.45 -3.40
C MET A 1 -5.92 -16.39 -2.81
N GLU A 2 -4.65 -16.31 -3.22
CA GLU A 2 -3.77 -15.22 -2.80
C GLU A 2 -4.28 -13.90 -3.39
N ILE A 3 -4.23 -12.82 -2.62
CA ILE A 3 -4.76 -11.50 -3.04
C ILE A 3 -4.13 -11.01 -4.35
N MET A 4 -2.86 -11.36 -4.59
CA MET A 4 -2.11 -11.08 -5.82
C MET A 4 -2.77 -11.73 -7.04
N ALA A 5 -3.14 -13.02 -6.95
CA ALA A 5 -3.81 -13.72 -8.03
C ALA A 5 -5.21 -13.15 -8.33
N LEU A 6 -5.92 -12.69 -7.29
CA LEU A 6 -7.20 -11.99 -7.46
C LEU A 6 -7.00 -10.64 -8.17
N MET A 7 -5.98 -9.88 -7.78
CA MET A 7 -5.65 -8.61 -8.44
C MET A 7 -5.31 -8.83 -9.92
N ASP A 8 -4.42 -9.77 -10.24
CA ASP A 8 -4.04 -10.08 -11.62
C ASP A 8 -5.26 -10.48 -12.45
N SER A 9 -6.16 -11.30 -11.87
CA SER A 9 -7.42 -11.67 -12.51
C SER A 9 -8.32 -10.46 -12.80
N VAL A 10 -8.47 -9.53 -11.86
CA VAL A 10 -9.34 -8.35 -11.99
C VAL A 10 -8.74 -7.30 -12.93
N LEU A 11 -7.41 -7.18 -12.93
CA LEU A 11 -6.67 -6.29 -13.83
C LEU A 11 -6.66 -6.80 -15.28
N GLY A 12 -6.79 -8.12 -15.48
CA GLY A 12 -6.93 -8.74 -16.79
C GLY A 12 -8.32 -8.66 -17.42
N TRP A 13 -9.32 -8.08 -16.73
CA TRP A 13 -10.64 -7.90 -17.32
C TRP A 13 -10.60 -6.89 -18.48
N ASP A 14 -11.08 -7.28 -19.66
CA ASP A 14 -11.25 -6.36 -20.78
C ASP A 14 -12.49 -5.48 -20.55
N LEU A 15 -12.24 -4.26 -20.07
CA LEU A 15 -13.27 -3.26 -19.84
C LEU A 15 -13.54 -2.37 -21.07
N SER A 16 -12.70 -2.48 -22.12
CA SER A 16 -12.68 -1.62 -23.31
C SER A 16 -13.57 -2.11 -24.45
N SER A 17 -13.79 -3.42 -24.56
CA SER A 17 -14.61 -3.98 -25.64
C SER A 17 -16.12 -3.76 -25.41
N ARG A 18 -16.84 -3.43 -26.49
CA ARG A 18 -18.32 -3.37 -26.54
C ARG A 18 -18.97 -4.76 -26.68
N ASP A 19 -18.23 -5.78 -27.12
CA ASP A 19 -18.72 -7.15 -27.41
C ASP A 19 -18.56 -8.10 -26.19
N ARG A 20 -18.81 -7.59 -24.98
CA ARG A 20 -18.39 -8.19 -23.70
C ARG A 20 -18.84 -9.63 -23.47
N ARG A 21 -17.88 -10.49 -23.06
CA ARG A 21 -18.08 -11.39 -21.90
C ARG A 21 -17.70 -10.60 -20.65
N GLU A 22 -18.66 -9.86 -20.13
CA GLU A 22 -18.50 -9.21 -18.85
C GLU A 22 -18.31 -10.32 -17.79
N PRO A 23 -17.40 -10.17 -16.82
CA PRO A 23 -17.30 -11.15 -15.75
C PRO A 23 -18.68 -11.30 -15.10
N PRO A 24 -19.13 -12.52 -14.79
CA PRO A 24 -20.44 -12.73 -14.20
C PRO A 24 -20.63 -11.83 -12.97
N PRO A 25 -21.82 -11.25 -12.73
CA PRO A 25 -22.06 -10.33 -11.63
C PRO A 25 -21.59 -10.87 -10.27
N GLU A 26 -21.75 -12.17 -10.03
CA GLU A 26 -21.28 -12.88 -8.85
C GLU A 26 -19.74 -12.88 -8.72
N THR A 27 -19.02 -12.94 -9.83
CA THR A 27 -17.55 -12.84 -9.87
C THR A 27 -17.12 -11.41 -9.54
N VAL A 28 -17.82 -10.42 -10.07
CA VAL A 28 -17.58 -9.00 -9.77
C VAL A 28 -17.82 -8.70 -8.29
N GLU A 29 -18.92 -9.19 -7.74
CA GLU A 29 -19.27 -8.98 -6.33
C GLU A 29 -18.29 -9.69 -5.39
N ALA A 30 -17.93 -10.94 -5.70
CA ALA A 30 -16.94 -11.69 -4.92
C ALA A 30 -15.56 -10.98 -4.93
N ALA A 31 -15.11 -10.52 -6.10
CA ALA A 31 -13.87 -9.77 -6.23
C ALA A 31 -13.92 -8.46 -5.45
N LEU A 32 -15.01 -7.69 -5.56
CA LEU A 32 -15.20 -6.46 -4.78
C LEU A 32 -15.14 -6.71 -3.28
N LYS A 33 -15.82 -7.75 -2.79
CA LYS A 33 -15.84 -8.07 -1.36
C LYS A 33 -14.44 -8.43 -0.86
N GLN A 34 -13.72 -9.28 -1.58
CA GLN A 34 -12.37 -9.70 -1.19
C GLN A 34 -11.36 -8.54 -1.28
N LEU A 35 -11.39 -7.76 -2.36
CA LEU A 35 -10.53 -6.59 -2.53
C LEU A 35 -10.85 -5.52 -1.47
N ALA A 36 -12.13 -5.29 -1.14
CA ALA A 36 -12.51 -4.34 -0.10
C ALA A 36 -12.07 -4.79 1.29
N GLN A 37 -12.21 -6.08 1.60
CA GLN A 37 -11.74 -6.63 2.87
C GLN A 37 -10.22 -6.52 3.01
N HIS A 38 -9.48 -6.78 1.94
CA HIS A 38 -8.04 -6.60 1.92
C HIS A 38 -7.64 -5.12 2.02
N ALA A 39 -8.31 -4.23 1.28
CA ALA A 39 -8.09 -2.79 1.36
C ALA A 39 -8.28 -2.23 2.78
N VAL A 40 -9.27 -2.74 3.53
CA VAL A 40 -9.48 -2.39 4.94
C VAL A 40 -8.33 -2.88 5.82
N SER A 41 -7.84 -4.12 5.61
CA SER A 41 -6.68 -4.63 6.34
C SER A 41 -5.45 -3.78 6.07
N LEU A 42 -5.14 -3.53 4.80
CA LEU A 42 -4.02 -2.71 4.37
C LEU A 42 -4.11 -1.29 4.94
N GLY A 43 -5.29 -0.68 4.96
CA GLY A 43 -5.51 0.63 5.59
C GLY A 43 -5.15 0.65 7.07
N ARG A 44 -5.50 -0.41 7.82
CA ARG A 44 -5.13 -0.53 9.25
C ARG A 44 -3.63 -0.71 9.45
N ASP A 45 -2.99 -1.50 8.59
CA ASP A 45 -1.55 -1.73 8.65
C ASP A 45 -0.78 -0.45 8.33
N LEU A 46 -1.25 0.33 7.35
CA LEU A 46 -0.68 1.64 7.03
C LEU A 46 -0.84 2.62 8.20
N ASP A 47 -2.02 2.70 8.82
CA ASP A 47 -2.24 3.54 10.00
C ASP A 47 -1.33 3.15 11.18
N ALA A 48 -1.07 1.85 11.36
CA ALA A 48 -0.13 1.36 12.38
C ALA A 48 1.32 1.80 12.09
N HIS A 49 1.77 1.72 10.83
CA HIS A 49 3.09 2.20 10.42
C HIS A 49 3.28 3.69 10.68
N ILE A 50 2.28 4.52 10.36
CA ILE A 50 2.33 5.98 10.64
C ILE A 50 2.57 6.24 12.13
N ARG A 51 1.89 5.47 13.00
CA ARG A 51 2.01 5.60 14.46
C ARG A 51 3.38 5.14 14.96
N ALA A 52 3.99 4.15 14.33
CA ALA A 52 5.29 3.59 14.69
C ALA A 52 6.47 4.50 14.32
N LEU A 53 6.31 5.42 13.36
CA LEU A 53 7.38 6.35 12.98
C LEU A 53 7.80 7.26 14.17
N PRO A 54 9.11 7.44 14.43
CA PRO A 54 9.62 8.27 15.54
C PRO A 54 9.19 9.73 15.45
N ARG A 55 8.63 10.28 16.54
CA ARG A 55 8.22 11.69 16.58
C ARG A 55 9.45 12.60 16.45
N GLY A 56 9.43 13.48 15.44
CA GLY A 56 10.44 14.55 15.27
C GLY A 56 11.26 14.50 13.98
N ASP A 57 11.22 13.40 13.22
CA ASP A 57 11.94 13.33 11.95
C ASP A 57 11.16 14.04 10.82
N ASP A 58 11.86 14.83 10.00
CA ASP A 58 11.32 15.47 8.79
C ASP A 58 10.77 14.46 7.78
N VAL A 59 11.18 13.18 7.88
CA VAL A 59 10.70 12.06 7.06
C VAL A 59 9.35 11.53 7.53
N ARG A 60 9.03 11.68 8.82
CA ARG A 60 7.77 11.17 9.40
C ARG A 60 6.55 11.91 8.89
N ARG A 61 6.65 13.23 8.70
CA ARG A 61 5.52 14.05 8.23
C ARG A 61 5.10 13.71 6.79
N PRO A 62 6.03 13.66 5.82
CA PRO A 62 5.74 13.22 4.46
C PRO A 62 5.17 11.80 4.42
N ALA A 63 5.77 10.85 5.15
CA ALA A 63 5.29 9.47 5.19
C ALA A 63 3.85 9.37 5.77
N ALA A 64 3.55 10.09 6.86
CA ALA A 64 2.21 10.14 7.44
C ALA A 64 1.17 10.67 6.44
N VAL A 65 1.47 11.78 5.75
CA VAL A 65 0.55 12.40 4.78
C VAL A 65 0.30 11.47 3.58
N THR A 66 1.34 10.85 3.04
CA THR A 66 1.22 9.90 1.93
C THR A 66 0.37 8.68 2.30
N LEU A 67 0.60 8.12 3.50
CA LEU A 67 -0.12 6.94 3.97
C LEU A 67 -1.58 7.24 4.38
N GLU A 68 -1.86 8.41 4.97
CA GLU A 68 -3.24 8.85 5.25
C GLU A 68 -4.05 9.07 3.96
N GLU A 69 -3.45 9.70 2.95
CA GLU A 69 -4.09 9.92 1.66
C GLU A 69 -4.34 8.58 0.92
N ALA A 70 -3.40 7.64 1.02
CA ALA A 70 -3.58 6.28 0.56
C ALA A 70 -4.77 5.58 1.22
N SER A 71 -4.85 5.63 2.55
CA SER A 71 -5.97 5.08 3.34
C SER A 71 -7.32 5.71 2.94
N ARG A 72 -7.35 7.03 2.76
CA ARG A 72 -8.54 7.77 2.30
C ARG A 72 -9.00 7.32 0.91
N ARG A 73 -8.08 7.20 -0.05
CA ARG A 73 -8.40 6.76 -1.42
C ARG A 73 -8.92 5.32 -1.43
N LEU A 74 -8.38 4.42 -0.61
CA LEU A 74 -8.87 3.04 -0.51
C LEU A 74 -10.33 3.01 -0.08
N GLN A 75 -10.69 3.82 0.92
CA GLN A 75 -12.07 3.93 1.41
C GLN A 75 -13.02 4.60 0.40
N ALA A 76 -12.51 5.52 -0.42
CA ALA A 76 -13.31 6.19 -1.45
C ALA A 76 -13.60 5.27 -2.65
N THR A 77 -12.60 4.52 -3.12
CA THR A 77 -12.75 3.60 -4.26
C THR A 77 -13.78 2.49 -4.01
N ALA A 78 -13.95 2.07 -2.75
CA ALA A 78 -15.02 1.14 -2.38
C ALA A 78 -16.45 1.64 -2.70
N ARG A 79 -16.64 2.95 -2.95
CA ARG A 79 -17.95 3.60 -3.10
C ARG A 79 -18.35 4.02 -4.54
N SER A 80 -17.51 3.84 -5.58
CA SER A 80 -17.78 4.43 -6.94
C SER A 80 -18.75 3.65 -7.84
N GLN A 81 -19.48 4.26 -8.78
CA GLN A 81 -20.44 3.55 -9.64
C GLN A 81 -19.79 2.60 -10.69
N GLY A 82 -20.44 1.45 -10.94
CA GLY A 82 -20.01 0.38 -11.86
C GLY A 82 -19.18 -0.73 -11.20
N GLY A 83 -19.71 -1.95 -11.04
CA GLY A 83 -19.08 -3.02 -10.25
C GLY A 83 -17.71 -3.46 -10.77
N ALA A 84 -17.58 -3.72 -12.07
CA ALA A 84 -16.32 -4.17 -12.67
C ALA A 84 -15.26 -3.06 -12.69
N LEU A 85 -15.66 -1.82 -13.00
CA LEU A 85 -14.78 -0.65 -12.97
C LEU A 85 -14.30 -0.36 -11.54
N ARG A 86 -15.18 -0.53 -10.54
CA ARG A 86 -14.86 -0.40 -9.13
C ARG A 86 -13.83 -1.46 -8.69
N ALA A 87 -14.04 -2.72 -9.07
CA ALA A 87 -13.09 -3.79 -8.76
C ALA A 87 -11.72 -3.51 -9.37
N HIS A 88 -11.70 -3.06 -10.63
CA HIS A 88 -10.47 -2.72 -11.34
C HIS A 88 -9.73 -1.54 -10.69
N ASN A 89 -10.44 -0.46 -10.37
CA ASN A 89 -9.85 0.69 -9.67
C ASN A 89 -9.34 0.30 -8.28
N LEU A 90 -10.06 -0.57 -7.57
CA LEU A 90 -9.66 -1.05 -6.24
C LEU A 90 -8.43 -1.95 -6.33
N ALA A 91 -8.36 -2.85 -7.30
CA ALA A 91 -7.19 -3.71 -7.54
C ALA A 91 -5.94 -2.88 -7.87
N ARG A 92 -6.04 -1.86 -8.75
CA ARG A 92 -4.92 -0.96 -9.08
C ARG A 92 -4.43 -0.19 -7.85
N LEU A 93 -5.36 0.28 -7.03
CA LEU A 93 -5.02 1.03 -5.84
C LEU A 93 -4.35 0.14 -4.78
N VAL A 94 -4.88 -1.05 -4.53
CA VAL A 94 -4.25 -2.03 -3.64
C VAL A 94 -2.85 -2.38 -4.15
N GLN A 95 -2.68 -2.67 -5.44
CA GLN A 95 -1.39 -2.97 -6.05
C GLN A 95 -0.35 -1.86 -5.83
N ALA A 96 -0.72 -0.61 -6.12
CA ALA A 96 0.17 0.53 -5.95
C ALA A 96 0.58 0.72 -4.48
N LEU A 97 -0.34 0.49 -3.56
CA LEU A 97 -0.08 0.67 -2.13
C LEU A 97 0.73 -0.47 -1.52
N THR A 98 0.51 -1.71 -1.95
CA THR A 98 1.39 -2.83 -1.57
C THR A 98 2.82 -2.56 -2.02
N ALA A 99 3.03 -2.04 -3.23
CA ALA A 99 4.37 -1.67 -3.70
C ALA A 99 5.00 -0.55 -2.84
N VAL A 100 4.22 0.49 -2.52
CA VAL A 100 4.68 1.60 -1.66
C VAL A 100 5.02 1.13 -0.24
N SER A 101 4.21 0.25 0.35
CA SER A 101 4.48 -0.30 1.69
C SER A 101 5.78 -1.09 1.72
N VAL A 102 6.01 -1.96 0.74
CA VAL A 102 7.25 -2.75 0.64
C VAL A 102 8.47 -1.85 0.48
N ASP A 103 8.37 -0.81 -0.35
CA ASP A 103 9.45 0.16 -0.53
C ASP A 103 9.71 1.00 0.74
N ALA A 104 8.64 1.42 1.42
CA ALA A 104 8.73 2.18 2.67
C ALA A 104 9.34 1.35 3.81
N GLU A 105 8.92 0.08 3.96
CA GLU A 105 9.47 -0.85 4.94
C GLU A 105 10.97 -1.09 4.71
N ARG A 106 11.37 -1.31 3.46
CA ARG A 106 12.79 -1.45 3.08
C ARG A 106 13.58 -0.20 3.47
N ARG A 107 13.06 0.99 3.15
CA ARG A 107 13.72 2.28 3.46
C ARG A 107 13.85 2.50 4.96
N ILE A 108 12.83 2.14 5.74
CA ILE A 108 12.87 2.22 7.21
C ILE A 108 13.93 1.27 7.76
N HIS A 109 14.00 0.03 7.28
CA HIS A 109 15.04 -0.91 7.69
C HIS A 109 16.46 -0.41 7.36
N GLU A 110 16.67 0.13 6.16
CA GLU A 110 17.95 0.74 5.76
C GLU A 110 18.36 1.88 6.70
N LEU A 111 17.43 2.78 7.02
CA LEU A 111 17.67 3.90 7.93
C LEU A 111 17.96 3.44 9.36
N LEU A 112 17.24 2.43 9.85
CA LEU A 112 17.48 1.86 11.18
C LEU A 112 18.84 1.15 11.24
N ALA A 113 19.22 0.41 10.21
CA ALA A 113 20.53 -0.26 10.11
C ALA A 113 21.69 0.76 10.01
N ALA A 114 21.54 1.82 9.22
CA ALA A 114 22.50 2.92 9.14
C ALA A 114 22.67 3.64 10.49
N ARG A 115 21.58 3.77 11.27
CA ARG A 115 21.63 4.40 12.58
C ARG A 115 22.23 3.49 13.65
N ALA A 116 22.06 2.17 13.54
CA ALA A 116 22.71 1.19 14.42
C ALA A 116 24.22 1.16 14.19
N THR A 117 24.66 1.08 12.93
CA THR A 117 26.09 1.13 12.55
C THR A 117 26.78 2.43 12.95
N ALA A 118 26.11 3.58 12.80
CA ALA A 118 26.64 4.87 13.28
C ALA A 118 26.77 4.94 14.81
N ARG A 119 26.00 4.14 15.56
CA ARG A 119 26.01 4.11 17.03
C ARG A 119 27.04 3.11 17.58
N GLU A 120 27.46 2.14 16.76
CA GLU A 120 28.51 1.16 17.06
C GLU A 120 29.91 1.60 16.60
N ALA A 121 30.03 2.71 15.86
CA ALA A 121 31.33 3.28 15.50
C ALA A 121 32.11 3.67 16.77
N PRO A 122 33.31 3.10 17.02
CA PRO A 122 34.08 3.41 18.21
C PRO A 122 34.50 4.88 18.22
N ALA A 123 34.33 5.53 19.37
CA ALA A 123 34.88 6.85 19.63
C ALA A 123 36.42 6.75 19.76
N GLY A 124 37.11 6.75 18.62
CA GLY A 124 38.57 6.92 18.52
C GLY A 124 38.86 7.42 17.11
N GLU A 125 39.61 8.48 16.85
CA GLU A 125 40.67 9.11 17.61
C GLU A 125 40.61 10.63 17.34
N ARG A 126 40.44 11.45 18.39
CA ARG A 126 40.85 12.86 18.32
C ARG A 126 42.25 12.94 18.90
N GLY A 127 43.24 12.65 18.06
CA GLY A 127 44.63 13.03 18.32
C GLY A 127 44.78 14.55 18.21
N TRP A 128 45.29 15.16 19.26
CA TRP A 128 45.83 16.52 19.25
C TRP A 128 47.04 16.62 18.31
N PRO A 129 47.26 17.81 17.74
CA PRO A 129 48.52 18.51 18.03
C PRO A 129 48.31 19.74 18.92
#